data_AF-A0A2T6NL61-F1
#
_entry.id   AF-A0A2T6NL61-F1
#
_cell.length_a   1.000
_cell.length_b   1.000
_cell.length_c   1.000
_cell.angle_alpha   90.00
_cell.angle_beta   90.00
_cell.angle_gamma   90.00
#
_symmetry.space_group_name_H-M   'P 1'
#
loop_
_entity.id
_entity.type
_entity.pdbx_description
1 polymer ?
#
loop_
_entity_poly.entity_id
_entity_poly.type
_entity_poly.pdbx_seq_one_letter_code
_entity_poly.pdbx_strand_id
1 'polypeptide(L)'
;MSLISLLTACQTLGERKRAQTLQDTLRSYEATVRWSSGQHVSKFQDPEHAATDRTPGRANIRVTGYEVIQGPTMLGDKRAVQTAVIQFVFQESQVVKEIADQQEWLYDEAQEKWYLNSQLPEFK
;
A
#
# COMPACT_ATOMS: atom_id res chain seq x y z
N MET A 1 -8.70 -41.66 -25.73
CA MET A 1 -8.68 -40.29 -26.27
C MET A 1 -8.69 -39.32 -25.10
N SER A 2 -7.53 -39.07 -24.49
CA SER A 2 -7.41 -38.08 -23.41
C SER A 2 -6.83 -36.83 -23.99
N LEU A 3 -7.63 -35.76 -24.10
CA LEU A 3 -7.13 -34.45 -24.49
C LEU A 3 -8.05 -33.35 -23.95
N ILE A 4 -8.15 -33.20 -22.63
CA ILE A 4 -8.80 -32.03 -22.02
C ILE A 4 -8.07 -31.71 -20.71
N SER A 5 -7.22 -30.68 -20.70
CA SER A 5 -6.87 -29.84 -19.52
C SER A 5 -5.74 -28.85 -19.87
N LEU A 6 -6.05 -27.73 -20.54
CA LEU A 6 -5.09 -26.63 -20.78
C LEU A 6 -5.61 -25.24 -20.39
N LEU A 7 -6.82 -25.14 -19.82
CA LEU A 7 -7.47 -23.83 -19.57
C LEU A 7 -7.29 -23.30 -18.13
N THR A 8 -6.89 -24.12 -17.17
CA THR A 8 -6.70 -23.69 -15.77
C THR A 8 -5.31 -23.11 -15.46
N ALA A 9 -4.36 -23.20 -16.40
CA ALA A 9 -2.98 -22.76 -16.17
C ALA A 9 -2.78 -21.24 -16.35
N CYS A 10 -3.58 -20.56 -17.17
CA CYS A 10 -3.41 -19.11 -17.40
C CYS A 10 -4.00 -18.25 -16.28
N GLN A 11 -5.12 -18.66 -15.68
CA GLN A 11 -5.78 -17.89 -14.60
C GLN A 11 -4.88 -17.82 -13.36
N THR A 12 -4.25 -18.94 -13.00
CA THR A 12 -3.34 -19.03 -11.85
C THR A 12 -2.04 -18.24 -12.04
N LEU A 13 -1.54 -18.12 -13.27
CA LEU A 13 -0.34 -17.33 -13.57
C LEU A 13 -0.60 -15.82 -13.40
N GLY A 14 -1.75 -15.33 -13.88
CA GLY A 14 -2.13 -13.93 -13.73
C GLY A 14 -2.31 -13.53 -12.27
N GLU A 15 -3.04 -14.34 -11.49
CA GLU A 15 -3.21 -14.15 -10.04
C GLU A 15 -1.88 -14.12 -9.29
N ARG A 16 -0.97 -15.06 -9.60
CA ARG A 16 0.36 -15.11 -8.99
C ARG A 16 1.18 -13.86 -9.31
N LYS A 17 1.15 -13.39 -10.56
CA LYS A 17 1.84 -12.16 -10.96
C LYS A 17 1.30 -10.95 -10.18
N ARG A 18 -0.03 -10.81 -10.07
CA ARG A 18 -0.67 -9.72 -9.32
C ARG A 18 -0.35 -9.76 -7.82
N ALA A 19 -0.36 -10.94 -7.21
CA ALA A 19 0.03 -11.12 -5.82
C ALA A 19 1.50 -10.74 -5.57
N GLN A 20 2.40 -11.08 -6.51
CA GLN A 20 3.81 -10.69 -6.43
C GLN A 20 3.98 -9.17 -6.56
N THR A 21 3.34 -8.54 -7.56
CA THR A 21 3.44 -7.09 -7.74
C THR A 21 2.80 -6.32 -6.58
N LEU A 22 1.79 -6.88 -5.92
CA LEU A 22 1.24 -6.34 -4.68
C LEU A 22 2.34 -6.30 -3.61
N GLN A 23 2.98 -7.44 -3.32
CA GLN A 23 4.04 -7.52 -2.30
C GLN A 23 5.18 -6.51 -2.55
N ASP A 24 5.60 -6.36 -3.80
CA ASP A 24 6.63 -5.39 -4.18
C ASP A 24 6.16 -3.93 -3.99
N THR A 25 4.88 -3.66 -4.28
CA THR A 25 4.24 -2.35 -4.05
C THR A 25 4.16 -2.04 -2.55
N LEU A 26 3.72 -2.99 -1.73
CA LEU A 26 3.60 -2.80 -0.28
C LEU A 26 4.96 -2.55 0.39
N ARG A 27 6.00 -3.29 -0.03
CA ARG A 27 7.38 -3.05 0.42
C ARG A 27 7.86 -1.65 0.05
N SER A 28 7.56 -1.22 -1.17
CA SER A 28 7.91 0.12 -1.65
C SER A 28 7.16 1.21 -0.89
N TYR A 29 5.89 0.96 -0.53
CA TYR A 29 5.07 1.85 0.28
C TYR A 29 5.65 2.00 1.69
N GLU A 30 5.89 0.88 2.39
CA GLU A 30 6.53 0.89 3.72
C GLU A 30 7.86 1.65 3.69
N ALA A 31 8.74 1.31 2.75
CA ALA A 31 10.03 2.00 2.62
C ALA A 31 9.85 3.50 2.40
N THR A 32 8.86 3.90 1.60
CA THR A 32 8.55 5.32 1.40
C THR A 32 8.13 5.95 2.73
N VAL A 33 7.12 5.40 3.41
CA VAL A 33 6.64 5.91 4.72
C VAL A 33 7.80 6.10 5.71
N ARG A 34 8.66 5.09 5.85
CA ARG A 34 9.77 5.11 6.82
C ARG A 34 10.84 6.13 6.48
N TRP A 35 11.27 6.20 5.22
CA TRP A 35 12.44 7.00 4.84
C TRP A 35 12.10 8.44 4.46
N SER A 36 10.87 8.70 4.02
CA SER A 36 10.44 10.05 3.64
C SER A 36 9.63 10.75 4.73
N SER A 37 9.39 10.09 5.87
CA SER A 37 8.46 10.56 6.92
C SER A 37 7.06 10.84 6.36
N GLY A 38 6.54 9.90 5.56
CA GLY A 38 5.24 10.03 4.90
C GLY A 38 5.22 11.00 3.72
N GLN A 39 6.34 11.63 3.35
CA GLN A 39 6.41 12.38 2.10
C GLN A 39 6.35 11.45 0.88
N HIS A 40 5.84 11.92 -0.26
CA HIS A 40 5.77 11.13 -1.50
C HIS A 40 4.89 9.87 -1.45
N VAL A 41 4.13 9.60 -0.38
CA VAL A 41 3.16 8.48 -0.35
C VAL A 41 2.03 8.67 -1.36
N SER A 42 1.75 9.92 -1.77
CA SER A 42 0.82 10.24 -2.84
C SER A 42 1.19 9.63 -4.20
N LYS A 43 2.46 9.24 -4.42
CA LYS A 43 2.88 8.56 -5.67
C LYS A 43 2.25 7.17 -5.85
N PHE A 44 1.68 6.62 -4.77
CA PHE A 44 0.97 5.36 -4.78
C PHE A 44 -0.51 5.53 -5.09
N GLN A 45 -1.06 6.75 -5.06
CA GLN A 45 -2.42 7.01 -5.51
C GLN A 45 -2.45 7.11 -7.04
N ASP A 46 -3.59 6.77 -7.64
CA ASP A 46 -3.82 6.95 -9.07
C ASP A 46 -3.84 8.45 -9.39
N PRO A 47 -2.97 8.99 -10.26
CA PRO A 47 -2.94 10.41 -10.58
C PRO A 47 -4.23 10.94 -11.22
N GLU A 48 -5.02 10.10 -11.89
CA GLU A 48 -6.30 10.50 -12.50
C GLU A 48 -7.42 10.62 -11.47
N HIS A 49 -7.36 9.81 -10.41
CA HIS A 49 -8.37 9.74 -9.35
C HIS A 49 -7.87 10.27 -7.98
N ALA A 50 -6.65 10.79 -7.92
CA ALA A 50 -6.07 11.33 -6.71
C ALA A 50 -6.95 12.49 -6.23
N ALA A 51 -7.75 12.22 -5.20
CA ALA A 51 -8.47 13.25 -4.49
C ALA A 51 -7.46 14.34 -4.09
N THR A 52 -7.88 15.60 -4.14
CA THR A 52 -7.07 16.77 -3.80
C THR A 52 -6.60 16.79 -2.32
N ASP A 53 -6.83 15.72 -1.56
CA ASP A 53 -6.23 15.46 -0.25
C ASP A 53 -4.76 15.07 -0.39
N ARG A 54 -3.98 16.09 -0.77
CA ARG A 54 -2.56 16.13 -0.45
C ARG A 54 -2.45 16.46 1.03
N THR A 55 -2.67 15.49 1.92
CA THR A 55 -2.20 15.66 3.29
C THR A 55 -0.67 15.73 3.19
N PRO A 56 -0.06 16.90 3.41
CA PRO A 56 1.38 17.03 3.25
C PRO A 56 2.03 16.16 4.32
N GLY A 57 2.98 15.31 3.92
CA GLY A 57 3.85 14.65 4.88
C GLY A 57 4.43 15.70 5.81
N ARG A 58 4.40 15.44 7.13
CA ARG A 58 4.86 16.42 8.11
C ARG A 58 6.38 16.41 8.19
N ALA A 59 7.04 17.49 7.80
CA ALA A 59 8.50 17.60 7.84
C ALA A 59 9.10 17.47 9.26
N ASN A 60 8.30 17.70 10.31
CA ASN A 60 8.73 17.69 11.71
C ASN A 60 8.52 16.36 12.44
N ILE A 61 8.24 15.26 11.72
CA ILE A 61 8.18 13.92 12.31
C ILE A 61 9.38 13.08 11.90
N ARG A 62 9.60 11.98 12.62
CA ARG A 62 10.45 10.86 12.22
C ARG A 62 9.69 9.57 12.46
N VAL A 63 9.50 8.77 11.43
CA VAL A 63 8.93 7.43 11.56
C VAL A 63 9.95 6.51 12.24
N THR A 64 9.53 5.85 13.32
CA THR A 64 10.36 4.94 14.12
C THR A 64 9.95 3.48 13.92
N GLY A 65 8.70 3.22 13.51
CA GLY A 65 8.18 1.88 13.31
C GLY A 65 7.10 1.83 12.23
N TYR A 66 7.00 0.67 11.58
CA TYR A 66 5.94 0.30 10.66
C TYR A 66 5.69 -1.19 10.87
N GLU A 67 4.49 -1.55 11.29
CA GLU A 67 4.12 -2.93 11.59
C GLU A 67 2.81 -3.28 10.90
N VAL A 68 2.81 -4.31 10.05
CA VAL A 68 1.57 -4.81 9.45
C VAL A 68 0.87 -5.70 10.48
N ILE A 69 -0.24 -5.20 11.04
CA ILE A 69 -1.02 -5.91 12.05
C ILE A 69 -2.15 -6.77 11.44
N GLN A 70 -2.51 -6.51 10.18
CA GLN A 70 -3.50 -7.29 9.43
C GLN A 70 -3.20 -7.30 7.94
N GLY A 71 -3.30 -8.48 7.32
CA GLY A 71 -3.06 -8.68 5.89
C GLY A 71 -1.57 -8.81 5.53
N PRO A 72 -1.21 -8.63 4.25
CA PRO A 72 -2.11 -8.29 3.13
C PRO A 72 -3.08 -9.42 2.79
N THR A 73 -4.32 -9.05 2.45
CA THR A 73 -5.37 -9.99 2.05
C THR A 73 -6.00 -9.56 0.73
N MET A 74 -6.03 -10.46 -0.25
CA MET A 74 -6.70 -10.25 -1.54
C MET A 74 -8.21 -10.38 -1.35
N LEU A 75 -8.97 -9.39 -1.85
CA LEU A 75 -10.43 -9.38 -1.93
C LEU A 75 -10.84 -9.53 -3.41
N GLY A 76 -10.61 -10.72 -3.96
CA GLY A 76 -10.67 -10.98 -5.40
C GLY A 76 -9.39 -10.57 -6.14
N ASP A 77 -9.45 -10.51 -7.47
CA ASP A 77 -8.25 -10.40 -8.31
C ASP A 77 -7.59 -9.01 -8.34
N LYS A 78 -8.37 -7.96 -8.06
CA LYS A 78 -7.99 -6.56 -8.30
C LYS A 78 -8.09 -5.67 -7.08
N ARG A 79 -8.33 -6.25 -5.90
CA ARG A 79 -8.49 -5.50 -4.65
C ARG A 79 -7.72 -6.22 -3.55
N ALA A 80 -7.01 -5.47 -2.73
CA ALA A 80 -6.33 -5.98 -1.56
C ALA A 80 -6.45 -5.00 -0.40
N VAL A 81 -6.39 -5.52 0.82
CA VAL A 81 -6.44 -4.72 2.04
C VAL A 81 -5.31 -5.12 2.98
N GLN A 82 -4.78 -4.13 3.71
CA GLN A 82 -3.93 -4.36 4.88
C GLN A 82 -4.15 -3.26 5.93
N THR A 83 -3.73 -3.50 7.15
CA THR A 83 -3.66 -2.47 8.19
C THR A 83 -2.27 -2.47 8.77
N ALA A 84 -1.64 -1.29 8.79
CA ALA A 84 -0.33 -1.07 9.36
C ALA A 84 -0.40 -0.08 10.52
N VAL A 85 0.33 -0.36 11.60
CA VAL A 85 0.57 0.61 12.67
C VAL A 85 1.88 1.34 12.36
N ILE A 86 1.79 2.66 12.23
CA ILE A 86 2.95 3.53 11.97
C ILE A 86 3.28 4.26 13.26
N GLN A 87 4.48 4.02 13.77
CA GLN A 87 5.00 4.70 14.96
C GLN A 87 5.92 5.84 14.53
N PHE A 88 5.78 7.00 15.16
CA PHE A 88 6.57 8.18 14.86
C PHE A 88 6.82 9.04 16.09
N VAL A 89 7.83 9.90 16.00
CA VAL A 89 8.12 10.93 17.01
C VAL A 89 8.07 12.31 16.38
N PHE A 90 7.58 13.30 17.12
CA PHE A 90 7.79 14.70 16.78
C PHE A 90 9.22 15.08 17.14
N GLN A 91 9.95 15.70 16.21
CA GLN A 91 11.35 16.07 16.41
C GLN A 91 11.54 17.06 17.57
N GLU A 92 10.52 17.88 17.85
CA GLU A 92 10.56 18.92 18.89
C GLU A 92 10.23 18.40 20.31
N SER A 93 9.36 17.40 20.42
CA SER A 93 8.86 16.94 21.73
C SER A 93 9.30 15.54 22.13
N GLN A 94 9.93 14.78 21.21
CA GLN A 94 10.31 13.37 21.40
C GLN A 94 9.16 12.46 21.89
N VAL A 95 7.91 12.89 21.72
CA VAL A 95 6.73 12.10 22.08
C VAL A 95 6.49 11.06 21.00
N VAL A 96 6.47 9.78 21.40
CA VAL A 96 6.08 8.67 20.54
C VAL A 96 4.57 8.69 20.35
N LYS A 97 4.14 8.62 19.10
CA LYS A 97 2.76 8.44 18.70
C LYS A 97 2.65 7.29 17.72
N GLU A 98 1.44 6.78 17.59
CA GLU A 98 1.10 5.75 16.63
C GLU A 98 -0.20 6.10 15.91
N ILE A 99 -0.31 5.65 14.66
CA ILE A 99 -1.53 5.71 13.86
C ILE A 99 -1.76 4.35 13.22
N ALA A 100 -3.02 3.93 13.15
CA ALA A 100 -3.43 2.78 12.36
C ALA A 100 -3.81 3.26 10.95
N ASP A 101 -3.06 2.81 9.96
CA ASP A 101 -3.27 3.09 8.55
C ASP A 101 -4.03 1.92 7.90
N GLN A 102 -5.30 2.17 7.60
CA GLN A 102 -6.19 1.19 6.96
C GLN A 102 -6.11 1.35 5.45
N GLN A 103 -5.39 0.42 4.82
CA GLN A 103 -5.02 0.53 3.42
C GLN A 103 -5.92 -0.32 2.54
N GLU A 104 -6.45 0.30 1.50
CA GLU A 104 -7.12 -0.37 0.39
C GLU A 104 -6.34 -0.15 -0.89
N TRP A 105 -6.09 -1.23 -1.61
CA TRP A 105 -5.31 -1.25 -2.85
C TRP A 105 -6.17 -1.76 -4.01
N LEU A 106 -6.12 -1.05 -5.14
CA LEU A 106 -6.79 -1.43 -6.39
C LEU A 106 -5.76 -1.70 -7.48
N TYR A 107 -5.97 -2.77 -8.23
CA TYR A 107 -5.12 -3.13 -9.37
C TYR A 107 -5.65 -2.49 -10.64
N ASP A 108 -4.81 -1.69 -11.28
CA ASP A 108 -5.02 -1.18 -12.63
C ASP A 108 -4.47 -2.19 -13.64
N GLU A 109 -5.33 -2.70 -14.52
CA GLU A 109 -4.94 -3.67 -15.53
C GLU A 109 -4.23 -3.04 -16.73
N ALA A 110 -4.50 -1.78 -17.04
CA ALA A 110 -3.87 -1.09 -18.17
C ALA A 110 -2.39 -0.77 -17.87
N GLN A 111 -2.10 -0.41 -16.62
CA GLN A 111 -0.75 -0.07 -16.13
C GLN A 111 -0.08 -1.24 -15.40
N GLU A 112 -0.79 -2.36 -15.23
CA GLU A 112 -0.37 -3.53 -14.46
C GLU A 112 0.13 -3.19 -13.04
N LYS A 113 -0.45 -2.16 -12.40
CA LYS A 113 0.06 -1.55 -11.16
C LYS A 113 -0.99 -1.51 -10.06
N TRP A 114 -0.55 -1.60 -8.81
CA TRP A 114 -1.39 -1.37 -7.64
C TRP A 114 -1.37 0.09 -7.21
N TYR A 115 -2.56 0.65 -6.99
CA TYR A 115 -2.76 1.98 -6.46
C TYR A 115 -3.41 1.94 -5.08
N LEU A 116 -2.97 2.82 -4.19
CA LEU A 116 -3.60 3.08 -2.92
C LEU A 116 -4.89 3.86 -3.17
N ASN A 117 -6.01 3.26 -2.77
CA ASN A 117 -7.36 3.81 -2.92
C ASN A 117 -7.91 4.39 -1.62
N SER A 118 -7.30 4.06 -0.47
CA SER A 118 -7.64 4.66 0.82
C SER A 118 -7.01 6.05 1.00
N GLN A 119 -7.42 6.73 2.06
CA GLN A 119 -6.81 7.99 2.48
C GLN A 119 -5.35 7.79 2.91
N LEU A 120 -4.57 8.86 2.82
CA LEU A 120 -3.18 8.85 3.28
C LEU A 120 -3.13 8.94 4.82
N PRO A 121 -2.12 8.35 5.47
CA PRO A 121 -1.95 8.45 6.91
C PRO A 121 -1.76 9.91 7.36
N GLU A 122 -2.54 10.35 8.33
CA GLU A 122 -2.46 11.69 8.89
C GLU A 122 -1.65 11.70 10.20
N PHE A 123 -0.46 12.31 10.17
CA PHE A 123 0.40 12.46 11.34
C PHE A 123 -0.05 13.67 12.18
N LYS A 124 -0.76 13.43 13.28
CA LYS A 124 -1.31 14.47 14.17
C LYS A 124 -0.68 14.43 15.56
#